data_AF-A0A0B1SS51-F1
#
_entry.id   AF-A0A0B1SS51-F1
#
_cell.length_a   1.000
_cell.length_b   1.000
_cell.length_c   1.000
_cell.angle_alpha   90.00
_cell.angle_beta   90.00
_cell.angle_gamma   90.00
#
_symmetry.space_group_name_H-M   'P 1'
#
loop_
_entity.id
_entity.type
_entity.pdbx_description
1 polymer ?
#
loop_
_entity_poly.entity_id
_entity_poly.type
_entity_poly.pdbx_seq_one_letter_code
_entity_poly.pdbx_strand_id
1 'polypeptide(L)'
;MDGSQPSNSNNLSQEQIEREQKIKVNYRQLPENLKDLKDEEEVKKHVERMNKEISDAQTTLSRLNAPNLKASQRMEEVKEREAETTEECEMARKKARKIRGYFEKVKTERYRKFQECFEPVSQKIDEIYKALSRNASAQAFLGADNMEEPYLEGIQYNCVAPGKRFRPMDNLSGGEKTVAALALLFAMHARNPSPFFVLDEIDAALDNTNIGKVSSFICDSARNDMQIIIISLKEEFYNKADALIGIYPEPAACSTSGVLTFDLTPYKQTGLNETNTSVIESTVVNP
;
A
#
# COMPACT_ATOMS: atom_id res chain seq x y z
N MET A 1 -23.26 -118.35 -37.92
CA MET A 1 -22.10 -119.11 -38.42
C MET A 1 -21.13 -118.08 -38.95
N ASP A 2 -19.89 -117.94 -38.53
CA ASP A 2 -18.97 -118.67 -37.67
C ASP A 2 -17.83 -117.64 -37.43
N GLY A 3 -17.41 -117.30 -36.22
CA GLY A 3 -16.28 -117.95 -35.57
C GLY A 3 -14.92 -117.26 -35.85
N SER A 4 -14.18 -116.95 -34.77
CA SER A 4 -12.72 -116.75 -34.64
C SER A 4 -12.05 -115.34 -34.74
N GLN A 5 -11.45 -114.94 -33.61
CA GLN A 5 -10.35 -113.97 -33.39
C GLN A 5 -8.96 -114.64 -33.62
N PRO A 6 -7.78 -113.98 -33.42
CA PRO A 6 -7.37 -112.57 -33.55
C PRO A 6 -6.03 -112.41 -34.33
N SER A 7 -5.58 -111.19 -34.68
CA SER A 7 -4.15 -110.93 -34.93
C SER A 7 -3.75 -109.45 -34.82
N ASN A 8 -2.62 -109.26 -34.13
CA ASN A 8 -1.94 -108.03 -33.78
C ASN A 8 -0.91 -107.68 -34.88
N SER A 9 -0.78 -106.44 -35.34
CA SER A 9 0.43 -105.89 -36.00
C SER A 9 0.28 -104.43 -36.45
N ASN A 10 0.79 -103.48 -35.65
CA ASN A 10 1.18 -102.15 -36.11
C ASN A 10 2.63 -102.20 -36.59
N ASN A 11 2.87 -102.27 -37.90
CA ASN A 11 4.20 -102.24 -38.50
C ASN A 11 4.55 -100.81 -38.96
N LEU A 12 5.44 -100.13 -38.23
CA LEU A 12 6.15 -98.93 -38.68
C LEU A 12 7.31 -99.33 -39.61
N SER A 13 7.55 -98.58 -40.68
CA SER A 13 8.61 -98.86 -41.67
C SER A 13 10.02 -98.57 -41.11
N GLN A 14 11.01 -99.42 -41.42
CA GLN A 14 12.39 -99.30 -40.91
C GLN A 14 13.05 -97.95 -41.23
N GLU A 15 12.72 -97.32 -42.36
CA GLU A 15 13.24 -96.00 -42.73
C GLU A 15 12.72 -94.86 -41.84
N GLN A 16 11.49 -94.97 -41.30
CA GLN A 16 10.95 -93.98 -40.37
C GLN A 16 11.68 -94.06 -39.01
N ILE A 17 11.95 -95.28 -38.55
CA ILE A 17 12.68 -95.53 -37.31
C ILE A 17 14.12 -94.99 -37.41
N GLU A 18 14.80 -95.20 -38.55
CA GLU A 18 16.16 -94.67 -38.76
C GLU A 18 16.22 -93.13 -38.84
N ARG A 19 15.17 -92.48 -39.37
CA ARG A 19 15.09 -91.02 -39.39
C ARG A 19 14.87 -90.44 -38.00
N GLU A 20 13.98 -91.02 -37.21
CA GLU A 20 13.72 -90.57 -35.83
C GLU A 20 14.96 -90.76 -34.94
N GLN A 21 15.70 -91.85 -35.11
CA GLN A 21 16.96 -92.09 -34.36
C GLN A 21 18.08 -91.08 -34.66
N LYS A 22 18.03 -90.35 -35.78
CA LYS A 22 19.00 -89.29 -36.09
C LYS A 22 18.69 -87.94 -35.45
N ILE A 23 17.51 -87.74 -34.86
CA ILE A 23 17.14 -86.49 -34.19
C ILE A 23 17.75 -86.48 -32.79
N LYS A 24 18.97 -85.95 -32.66
CA LYS A 24 19.58 -85.68 -31.35
C LYS A 24 18.99 -84.41 -30.76
N VAL A 25 18.00 -84.57 -29.89
CA VAL A 25 17.40 -83.46 -29.13
C VAL A 25 18.44 -82.94 -28.13
N ASN A 26 18.72 -81.63 -28.17
CA ASN A 26 19.75 -81.00 -27.34
C ASN A 26 19.14 -80.47 -26.03
N TYR A 27 19.31 -81.23 -24.96
CA TYR A 27 18.79 -80.90 -23.62
C TYR A 27 19.73 -80.04 -22.76
N ARG A 28 20.79 -79.45 -23.33
CA ARG A 28 21.78 -78.68 -22.53
C ARG A 28 21.16 -77.52 -21.77
N GLN A 29 20.13 -76.88 -22.34
CA GLN A 29 19.44 -75.74 -21.73
C GLN A 29 18.34 -76.14 -20.74
N LEU A 30 18.04 -77.44 -20.61
CA LEU A 30 17.05 -77.92 -19.67
C LEU A 30 17.66 -77.96 -18.24
N PRO A 31 17.01 -77.36 -17.23
CA PRO A 31 17.40 -77.45 -15.83
C PRO A 31 17.60 -78.90 -15.35
N GLU A 32 18.59 -79.16 -14.47
CA GLU A 32 18.92 -80.54 -14.03
C GLU A 32 17.74 -81.24 -13.34
N ASN A 33 16.95 -80.50 -12.55
CA ASN A 33 15.74 -80.98 -11.89
C ASN A 33 14.64 -81.49 -12.84
N LEU A 34 14.74 -81.20 -14.14
CA LEU A 34 13.82 -81.68 -15.17
C LEU A 34 14.39 -82.84 -15.99
N LYS A 35 15.70 -83.09 -15.89
CA LYS A 35 16.39 -84.23 -16.52
C LYS A 35 16.32 -85.50 -15.68
N ASP A 36 16.10 -85.36 -14.38
CA ASP A 36 16.06 -86.45 -13.41
C ASP A 36 14.66 -87.09 -13.22
N LEU A 37 13.64 -86.58 -13.91
CA LEU A 37 12.29 -87.15 -13.93
C LEU A 37 12.29 -88.44 -14.76
N LYS A 38 12.12 -89.60 -14.10
CA LYS A 38 12.20 -90.92 -14.75
C LYS A 38 10.85 -91.60 -14.97
N ASP A 39 9.79 -91.10 -14.35
CA ASP A 39 8.44 -91.66 -14.42
C ASP A 39 7.53 -90.82 -15.33
N GLU A 40 6.81 -91.48 -16.24
CA GLU A 40 6.02 -90.83 -17.30
C GLU A 40 4.85 -90.02 -16.71
N GLU A 41 4.30 -90.48 -15.57
CA GLU A 41 3.27 -89.77 -14.82
C GLU A 41 3.81 -88.51 -14.12
N GLU A 42 5.06 -88.52 -13.63
CA GLU A 42 5.68 -87.33 -13.04
C GLU A 42 5.98 -86.26 -14.09
N VAL A 43 6.43 -86.67 -15.28
CA VAL A 43 6.62 -85.77 -16.43
C VAL A 43 5.29 -85.14 -16.82
N LYS A 44 4.23 -85.94 -16.95
CA LYS A 44 2.89 -85.46 -17.32
C LYS A 44 2.34 -84.45 -16.30
N LYS A 45 2.48 -84.75 -15.00
CA LYS A 45 2.08 -83.83 -13.92
C LYS A 45 2.87 -82.51 -13.94
N HIS A 46 4.15 -82.56 -14.30
CA HIS A 46 4.98 -81.35 -14.42
C HIS A 46 4.57 -80.50 -15.62
N VAL A 47 4.27 -81.13 -16.76
CA VAL A 47 3.75 -80.47 -17.96
C VAL A 47 2.38 -79.83 -17.68
N GLU A 48 1.48 -80.54 -16.99
CA GLU A 48 0.18 -80.00 -16.58
C GLU A 48 0.33 -78.79 -15.65
N ARG A 49 1.28 -78.82 -14.71
CA ARG A 49 1.59 -77.68 -13.84
C ARG A 49 2.12 -76.49 -14.63
N MET A 50 3.07 -76.69 -15.54
CA MET A 50 3.60 -75.61 -16.39
C MET A 50 2.53 -75.03 -17.31
N ASN A 51 1.68 -75.88 -17.90
CA ASN A 51 0.55 -75.41 -18.71
C ASN A 51 -0.47 -74.62 -17.89
N LYS A 52 -0.71 -75.01 -16.63
CA LYS A 52 -1.53 -74.25 -15.70
C LYS A 52 -0.90 -72.91 -15.36
N GLU A 53 0.40 -72.87 -15.06
CA GLU A 53 1.15 -71.62 -14.81
C GLU A 53 1.11 -70.67 -16.02
N ILE A 54 1.25 -71.21 -17.24
CA ILE A 54 1.11 -70.45 -18.49
C ILE A 54 -0.31 -69.93 -18.66
N SER A 55 -1.33 -70.76 -18.44
CA SER A 55 -2.74 -70.38 -18.55
C SER A 55 -3.13 -69.31 -17.52
N ASP A 56 -2.66 -69.46 -16.28
CA ASP A 56 -2.86 -68.49 -15.21
C ASP A 56 -2.17 -67.17 -15.57
N ALA A 57 -0.93 -67.19 -16.05
CA ALA A 57 -0.21 -66.00 -16.51
C ALA A 57 -0.89 -65.33 -17.72
N GLN A 58 -1.40 -66.11 -18.68
CA GLN A 58 -2.17 -65.59 -19.82
C GLN A 58 -3.50 -64.98 -19.38
N THR A 59 -4.17 -65.57 -18.39
CA THR A 59 -5.39 -65.03 -17.79
C THR A 59 -5.11 -63.74 -17.03
N THR A 60 -4.00 -63.67 -16.28
CA THR A 60 -3.54 -62.44 -15.62
C THR A 60 -3.23 -61.36 -16.66
N LEU A 61 -2.52 -61.70 -17.74
CA LEU A 61 -2.20 -60.78 -18.83
C LEU A 61 -3.46 -60.28 -19.55
N SER A 62 -4.48 -61.14 -19.72
CA SER A 62 -5.75 -60.78 -20.35
C SER A 62 -6.64 -59.93 -19.45
N ARG A 63 -6.51 -60.07 -18.12
CA ARG A 63 -7.18 -59.21 -17.13
C ARG A 63 -6.54 -57.82 -17.05
N LEU A 64 -5.25 -57.73 -17.31
CA LEU A 64 -4.56 -56.45 -17.48
C LEU A 64 -4.98 -55.88 -18.83
N ASN A 65 -5.61 -54.71 -18.83
CA ASN A 65 -5.91 -53.99 -20.07
C ASN A 65 -4.63 -53.82 -20.91
N ALA A 66 -4.78 -53.82 -22.24
CA ALA A 66 -3.66 -53.65 -23.16
C ALA A 66 -2.75 -52.48 -22.70
N PRO A 67 -1.42 -52.67 -22.64
CA PRO A 67 -0.51 -51.66 -22.14
C PRO A 67 -0.76 -50.34 -22.87
N ASN A 68 -0.98 -49.26 -22.12
CA ASN A 68 -1.20 -47.95 -22.71
C ASN A 68 0.13 -47.45 -23.30
N LEU A 69 0.40 -47.81 -24.55
CA LEU A 69 1.63 -47.46 -25.26
C LEU A 69 1.84 -45.94 -25.37
N LYS A 70 0.77 -45.14 -25.24
CA LYS A 70 0.84 -43.67 -25.21
C LYS A 70 1.09 -43.10 -23.82
N ALA A 71 1.12 -43.92 -22.77
CA ALA A 71 1.35 -43.45 -21.41
C ALA A 71 2.73 -42.81 -21.24
N SER A 72 3.76 -43.38 -21.89
CA SER A 72 5.12 -42.81 -21.82
C SER A 72 5.20 -41.44 -22.50
N GLN A 73 4.52 -41.28 -23.65
CA GLN A 73 4.46 -39.99 -24.35
C GLN A 73 3.68 -38.95 -23.56
N ARG A 74 2.49 -39.30 -23.05
CA ARG A 74 1.69 -38.40 -22.19
C ARG A 74 2.42 -38.00 -20.92
N MET A 75 3.18 -38.92 -20.33
CA MET A 75 3.99 -38.62 -19.15
C MET A 75 5.06 -37.57 -19.49
N GLU A 76 5.70 -37.68 -20.64
CA GLU A 76 6.70 -36.70 -21.09
C GLU A 76 6.06 -35.34 -21.36
N GLU A 77 4.94 -35.29 -22.08
CA GLU A 77 4.18 -34.05 -22.34
C GLU A 77 3.74 -33.35 -21.04
N VAL A 78 3.31 -34.13 -20.04
CA VAL A 78 2.91 -33.58 -18.73
C VAL A 78 4.12 -33.05 -17.97
N LYS A 79 5.25 -33.76 -17.99
CA LYS A 79 6.49 -33.30 -17.35
C LYS A 79 7.03 -32.02 -17.99
N GLU A 80 7.00 -31.91 -19.31
CA GLU A 80 7.42 -30.70 -20.02
C GLU A 80 6.53 -29.51 -19.62
N ARG A 81 5.20 -29.70 -19.65
CA ARG A 81 4.25 -28.66 -19.22
C ARG A 81 4.40 -28.30 -17.74
N GLU A 82 4.68 -29.28 -16.88
CA GLU A 82 4.95 -29.05 -15.46
C GLU A 82 6.21 -28.21 -15.26
N ALA A 83 7.28 -28.51 -16.00
CA ALA A 83 8.52 -27.76 -15.96
C ALA A 83 8.32 -26.31 -16.42
N GLU A 84 7.65 -26.10 -17.56
CA GLU A 84 7.31 -24.76 -18.06
C GLU A 84 6.48 -23.96 -17.04
N THR A 85 5.42 -24.56 -16.50
CA THR A 85 4.54 -23.92 -15.51
C THR A 85 5.30 -23.59 -14.23
N THR A 86 6.22 -24.46 -13.81
CA THR A 86 7.05 -24.24 -12.62
C THR A 86 7.99 -23.07 -12.84
N GLU A 87 8.65 -22.98 -13.99
CA GLU A 87 9.53 -21.87 -14.35
C GLU A 87 8.75 -20.54 -14.39
N GLU A 88 7.58 -20.52 -15.03
CA GLU A 88 6.70 -19.34 -15.04
C GLU A 88 6.30 -18.91 -13.63
N CYS A 89 5.94 -19.87 -12.76
CA CYS A 89 5.59 -19.60 -11.37
C CYS A 89 6.78 -19.01 -10.60
N GLU A 90 7.98 -19.54 -10.78
CA GLU A 90 9.19 -19.00 -10.16
C GLU A 90 9.49 -17.57 -10.64
N MET A 91 9.35 -17.32 -11.94
CA MET A 91 9.54 -16.00 -12.52
C MET A 91 8.51 -14.99 -12.02
N ALA A 92 7.24 -15.41 -11.91
CA ALA A 92 6.18 -14.59 -11.31
C ALA A 92 6.46 -14.28 -9.84
N ARG A 93 6.92 -15.27 -9.05
CA ARG A 93 7.32 -15.09 -7.65
C ARG A 93 8.49 -14.12 -7.51
N LYS A 94 9.51 -14.22 -8.37
CA LYS A 94 10.65 -13.28 -8.40
C LYS A 94 10.19 -11.85 -8.72
N LYS A 95 9.31 -11.68 -9.72
CA LYS A 95 8.71 -10.38 -10.06
C LYS A 95 7.90 -9.80 -8.89
N ALA A 96 7.04 -10.60 -8.26
CA ALA A 96 6.22 -10.18 -7.12
C ALA A 96 7.09 -9.72 -5.94
N ARG A 97 8.17 -10.46 -5.61
CA ARG A 97 9.12 -10.05 -4.56
C ARG A 97 9.80 -8.72 -4.89
N LYS A 98 10.21 -8.52 -6.14
CA LYS A 98 10.84 -7.26 -6.59
C LYS A 98 9.87 -6.08 -6.48
N ILE A 99 8.64 -6.24 -6.94
CA ILE A 99 7.58 -5.21 -6.86
C ILE A 99 7.26 -4.89 -5.40
N ARG A 100 7.11 -5.91 -4.55
CA ARG A 100 6.89 -5.71 -3.11
C ARG A 100 8.03 -4.90 -2.48
N GLY A 101 9.28 -5.21 -2.81
CA GLY A 101 10.43 -4.43 -2.35
C GLY A 101 10.40 -2.95 -2.77
N TYR A 102 9.93 -2.65 -3.99
CA TYR A 102 9.73 -1.25 -4.41
C TYR A 102 8.57 -0.58 -3.70
N PHE A 103 7.46 -1.30 -3.50
CA PHE A 103 6.31 -0.79 -2.78
C PHE A 103 6.68 -0.38 -1.35
N GLU A 104 7.40 -1.22 -0.60
CA GLU A 104 7.84 -0.89 0.75
C GLU A 104 8.72 0.35 0.79
N LYS A 105 9.65 0.51 -0.17
CA LYS A 105 10.49 1.72 -0.27
C LYS A 105 9.65 2.98 -0.46
N VAL A 106 8.68 2.93 -1.38
CA VAL A 106 7.78 4.07 -1.64
C VAL A 106 6.89 4.34 -0.44
N LYS A 107 6.39 3.29 0.22
CA LYS A 107 5.58 3.38 1.44
C LYS A 107 6.35 4.11 2.56
N THR A 108 7.58 3.69 2.83
CA THR A 108 8.44 4.33 3.84
C THR A 108 8.76 5.78 3.50
N GLU A 109 9.09 6.09 2.24
CA GLU A 109 9.37 7.48 1.83
C GLU A 109 8.14 8.38 1.93
N ARG A 110 6.96 7.87 1.57
CA ARG A 110 5.69 8.58 1.72
C ARG A 110 5.38 8.86 3.19
N TYR A 111 5.53 7.86 4.05
CA TYR A 111 5.34 8.00 5.49
C TYR A 111 6.30 9.04 6.08
N ARG A 112 7.59 8.95 5.75
CA ARG A 112 8.62 9.89 6.23
C ARG A 112 8.29 11.33 5.85
N LYS A 113 7.98 11.58 4.57
CA LYS A 113 7.63 12.93 4.09
C LYS A 113 6.34 13.45 4.72
N PHE A 114 5.35 12.59 4.95
CA PHE A 114 4.13 12.97 5.64
C PHE A 114 4.45 13.42 7.08
N GLN A 115 5.19 12.60 7.83
CA GLN A 115 5.53 12.87 9.22
C GLN A 115 6.39 14.14 9.38
N GLU A 116 7.34 14.36 8.47
CA GLU A 116 8.19 15.57 8.44
C GLU A 116 7.42 16.88 8.23
N CYS A 117 6.23 16.80 7.62
CA CYS A 117 5.34 17.95 7.45
C CYS A 117 4.29 18.02 8.57
N PHE A 118 3.74 16.88 8.99
CA PHE A 118 2.61 16.81 9.91
C PHE A 118 3.01 17.08 11.36
N GLU A 119 4.10 16.48 11.83
CA GLU A 119 4.52 16.55 13.23
C GLU A 119 4.79 18.00 13.69
N PRO A 120 5.55 18.84 12.94
CA PRO A 120 5.81 20.20 13.39
C PRO A 120 4.54 21.07 13.42
N VAL A 121 3.60 20.84 12.49
CA VAL A 121 2.32 21.56 12.44
C VAL A 121 1.44 21.14 13.62
N SER A 122 1.35 19.85 13.92
CA SER A 122 0.59 19.32 15.06
C SER A 122 1.15 19.79 16.42
N GLN A 123 2.47 19.96 16.53
CA GLN A 123 3.09 20.50 17.75
C GLN A 123 2.83 22.01 17.92
N LYS A 124 2.80 22.77 16.83
CA LYS A 124 2.65 24.24 16.87
C LYS A 124 1.21 24.73 16.93
N ILE A 125 0.24 23.93 16.45
CA ILE A 125 -1.17 24.36 16.37
C ILE A 125 -1.75 24.77 17.73
N ASP A 126 -1.45 24.04 18.81
CA ASP A 126 -1.98 24.31 20.14
C ASP A 126 -1.40 25.62 20.73
N GLU A 127 -0.10 25.83 20.55
CA GLU A 127 0.60 27.06 20.97
C GLU A 127 0.01 28.30 20.27
N ILE A 128 -0.16 28.21 18.94
CA ILE A 128 -0.69 29.30 18.12
C ILE A 128 -2.16 29.57 18.45
N TYR A 129 -2.98 28.54 18.64
CA TYR A 129 -4.38 28.70 18.99
C TYR A 129 -4.56 29.35 20.37
N LYS A 130 -3.73 28.99 21.35
CA LYS A 130 -3.69 29.66 22.67
C LYS A 130 -3.27 31.13 22.55
N ALA A 131 -2.28 31.43 21.71
CA ALA A 131 -1.84 32.79 21.45
C ALA A 131 -2.93 33.65 20.79
N LEU A 132 -3.60 33.13 19.75
CA LEU A 132 -4.69 33.81 19.05
C LEU A 132 -5.91 34.07 19.94
N SER A 133 -6.28 33.09 20.75
CA SER A 133 -7.42 33.22 21.68
C SER A 133 -7.09 34.06 22.93
N ARG A 134 -5.79 34.32 23.18
CA ARG A 134 -5.22 34.91 24.40
C ARG A 134 -5.70 34.23 25.67
N ASN A 135 -5.84 32.90 25.62
CA ASN A 135 -6.36 32.13 26.74
C ASN A 135 -5.66 30.77 26.83
N ALA A 136 -5.03 30.49 27.96
CA ALA A 136 -4.28 29.23 28.17
C ALA A 136 -5.19 27.99 28.24
N SER A 137 -6.49 28.18 28.52
CA SER A 137 -7.49 27.10 28.56
C SER A 137 -8.03 26.71 27.18
N ALA A 138 -7.68 27.46 26.12
CA ALA A 138 -7.97 27.05 24.75
C ALA A 138 -7.07 25.87 24.37
N GLN A 139 -7.61 24.93 23.58
CA GLN A 139 -6.83 23.78 23.11
C GLN A 139 -7.16 23.52 21.65
N ALA A 140 -6.14 23.16 20.87
CA ALA A 140 -6.31 22.68 19.50
C ALA A 140 -5.53 21.39 19.30
N PHE A 141 -6.17 20.41 18.66
CA PHE A 141 -5.57 19.11 18.40
C PHE A 141 -5.70 18.76 16.92
N LEU A 142 -4.60 18.29 16.35
CA LEU A 142 -4.51 17.81 14.98
C LEU A 142 -3.95 16.39 14.99
N GLY A 143 -4.77 15.41 14.63
CA GLY A 143 -4.41 13.99 14.65
C GLY A 143 -4.79 13.28 13.35
N ALA A 144 -4.03 12.27 12.96
CA ALA A 144 -4.41 11.36 11.88
C ALA A 144 -5.27 10.22 12.44
N ASP A 145 -6.27 9.77 11.68
CA ASP A 145 -7.13 8.64 12.08
C ASP A 145 -6.34 7.33 12.18
N ASN A 146 -5.36 7.14 11.29
CA ASN A 146 -4.52 5.96 11.21
C ASN A 146 -3.06 6.30 11.46
N MET A 147 -2.48 5.76 12.52
CA MET A 147 -1.10 6.03 12.91
C MET A 147 -0.06 5.27 12.06
N GLU A 148 -0.44 4.14 11.44
CA GLU A 148 0.46 3.35 10.60
C GLU A 148 0.55 3.91 9.18
N GLU A 149 -0.58 4.28 8.60
CA GLU A 149 -0.66 4.85 7.24
C GLU A 149 -1.51 6.14 7.23
N PRO A 150 -1.01 7.23 7.83
CA PRO A 150 -1.77 8.47 8.03
C PRO A 150 -2.15 9.18 6.73
N TYR A 151 -1.54 8.80 5.62
CA TYR A 151 -1.80 9.33 4.29
C TYR A 151 -2.96 8.62 3.53
N LEU A 152 -3.56 7.57 4.11
CA LEU A 152 -4.70 6.87 3.52
C LEU A 152 -6.05 7.39 4.03
N GLU A 153 -6.07 7.89 5.26
CA GLU A 153 -7.28 8.32 5.97
C GLU A 153 -7.29 9.82 6.22
N GLY A 154 -8.34 10.29 6.90
CA GLY A 154 -8.52 11.69 7.23
C GLY A 154 -7.58 12.17 8.31
N ILE A 155 -7.43 13.50 8.36
CA ILE A 155 -6.83 14.21 9.49
C ILE A 155 -7.98 14.87 10.25
N GLN A 156 -8.09 14.55 11.53
CA GLN A 156 -9.05 15.18 12.43
C GLN A 156 -8.46 16.45 13.02
N TYR A 157 -9.17 17.55 12.82
CA TYR A 157 -8.87 18.83 13.44
C TYR A 157 -9.99 19.20 14.42
N ASN A 158 -9.62 19.32 15.69
CA ASN A 158 -10.57 19.63 16.76
C ASN A 158 -10.07 20.81 17.60
N CYS A 159 -10.97 21.71 17.97
CA CYS A 159 -10.68 22.89 18.78
C CYS A 159 -11.62 22.98 19.97
N VAL A 160 -11.08 23.39 21.12
CA VAL A 160 -11.82 23.66 22.34
C VAL A 160 -11.68 25.15 22.65
N ALA A 161 -12.79 25.87 22.50
CA ALA A 161 -12.84 27.28 22.85
C ALA A 161 -12.76 27.50 24.38
N PRO A 162 -12.26 28.66 24.84
CA PRO A 162 -12.09 28.96 26.26
C PRO A 162 -13.38 28.77 27.06
N GLY A 163 -13.32 27.98 28.13
CA GLY A 163 -14.46 27.75 29.04
C GLY A 163 -15.59 26.90 28.45
N LYS A 164 -15.43 26.32 27.25
CA LYS A 164 -16.40 25.42 26.64
C LYS A 164 -15.94 23.96 26.70
N ARG A 165 -16.90 23.04 26.65
CA ARG A 165 -16.63 21.61 26.49
C ARG A 165 -16.26 21.30 25.04
N PHE A 166 -15.56 20.19 24.84
CA PHE A 166 -15.28 19.64 23.52
C PHE A 166 -16.55 19.52 22.68
N ARG A 167 -16.49 20.00 21.43
CA ARG A 167 -17.55 19.88 20.43
C ARG A 167 -16.91 19.61 19.07
N PRO A 168 -17.59 18.86 18.19
CA PRO A 168 -17.18 18.74 16.79
C PRO A 168 -17.06 20.12 16.13
N MET A 169 -16.12 20.26 15.19
CA MET A 169 -15.84 21.52 14.49
C MET A 169 -17.11 22.14 13.87
N ASP A 170 -18.02 21.33 13.35
CA ASP A 170 -19.27 21.77 12.73
C ASP A 170 -20.17 22.57 13.68
N ASN A 171 -20.09 22.27 14.99
CA ASN A 171 -20.90 22.88 16.04
C ASN A 171 -20.25 24.11 16.69
N LEU A 172 -19.10 24.56 16.18
CA LEU A 172 -18.48 25.83 16.58
C LEU A 172 -19.18 27.01 15.92
N SER A 173 -19.13 28.18 16.58
CA SER A 173 -19.61 29.44 16.00
C SER A 173 -18.76 29.87 14.81
N GLY A 174 -19.30 30.71 13.93
CA GLY A 174 -18.58 31.23 12.76
C GLY A 174 -17.24 31.87 13.14
N GLY A 175 -17.22 32.73 14.16
CA GLY A 175 -15.99 33.36 14.64
C GLY A 175 -14.96 32.37 15.21
N GLU A 176 -15.41 31.35 15.93
CA GLU A 176 -14.51 30.28 16.42
C GLU A 176 -13.90 29.47 15.27
N LYS A 177 -14.70 29.17 14.24
CA LYS A 177 -14.21 28.51 13.02
C LYS A 177 -13.15 29.36 12.31
N THR A 178 -13.35 30.67 12.22
CA THR A 178 -12.37 31.59 11.64
C THR A 178 -11.07 31.62 12.44
N VAL A 179 -11.12 31.73 13.77
CA VAL A 179 -9.90 31.73 14.61
C VAL A 179 -9.15 30.39 14.49
N ALA A 180 -9.88 29.27 14.47
CA ALA A 180 -9.28 27.96 14.27
C ALA A 180 -8.64 27.83 12.87
N ALA A 181 -9.30 28.31 11.81
CA ALA A 181 -8.73 28.32 10.46
C ALA A 181 -7.45 29.16 10.38
N LEU A 182 -7.43 30.35 11.00
CA LEU A 182 -6.23 31.19 11.10
C LEU A 182 -5.11 30.49 11.87
N ALA A 183 -5.44 29.80 12.97
CA ALA A 183 -4.46 29.04 13.73
C ALA A 183 -3.79 27.95 12.89
N LEU A 184 -4.58 27.22 12.10
CA LEU A 184 -4.07 26.20 11.19
C LEU A 184 -3.18 26.80 10.10
N LEU A 185 -3.58 27.94 9.52
CA LEU A 185 -2.80 28.67 8.53
C LEU A 185 -1.43 29.08 9.06
N PHE A 186 -1.38 29.68 10.26
CA PHE A 186 -0.13 30.08 10.90
C PHE A 186 0.72 28.88 11.34
N ALA A 187 0.11 27.76 11.75
CA ALA A 187 0.83 26.55 12.07
C ALA A 187 1.52 25.94 10.83
N MET A 188 0.87 25.98 9.67
CA MET A 188 1.48 25.57 8.41
C MET A 188 2.63 26.50 8.01
N HIS A 189 2.46 27.81 8.19
CA HIS A 189 3.50 28.80 7.94
C HIS A 189 4.75 28.56 8.80
N ALA A 190 4.58 28.21 10.08
CA ALA A 190 5.71 27.92 10.96
C ALA A 190 6.61 26.78 10.45
N ARG A 191 6.04 25.82 9.70
CA ARG A 191 6.81 24.74 9.07
C ARG A 191 7.43 25.14 7.73
N ASN A 192 6.70 25.90 6.92
CA ASN A 192 7.14 26.35 5.61
C ASN A 192 6.84 27.86 5.46
N PRO A 193 7.82 28.72 5.80
CA PRO A 193 7.57 30.16 5.83
C PRO A 193 7.30 30.70 4.42
N SER A 194 6.13 31.29 4.27
CA SER A 194 5.71 32.03 3.07
C SER A 194 6.21 33.47 3.15
N PRO A 195 6.66 34.07 2.03
CA PRO A 195 7.16 35.44 2.03
C PRO A 195 6.06 36.48 2.34
N PHE A 196 4.80 36.19 1.99
CA PHE A 196 3.68 37.06 2.29
C PHE A 196 2.35 36.31 2.44
N PHE A 197 1.37 36.95 3.08
CA PHE A 197 -0.04 36.53 3.12
C PHE A 197 -0.97 37.62 2.61
N VAL A 198 -2.07 37.18 2.00
CA VAL A 198 -3.21 38.03 1.66
C VAL A 198 -4.44 37.46 2.36
N LEU A 199 -5.07 38.27 3.21
CA LEU A 199 -6.24 37.89 4.00
C LEU A 199 -7.40 38.81 3.63
N ASP A 200 -8.46 38.24 3.07
CA ASP A 200 -9.61 38.99 2.58
C ASP A 200 -10.83 38.76 3.49
N GLU A 201 -11.40 39.85 4.02
CA GLU A 201 -12.60 39.89 4.86
C GLU A 201 -12.67 38.85 5.99
N ILE A 202 -11.52 38.49 6.56
CA ILE A 202 -11.43 37.49 7.65
C ILE A 202 -12.14 37.94 8.93
N ASP A 203 -12.49 39.22 9.03
CA ASP A 203 -13.15 39.86 10.14
C ASP A 203 -14.69 39.80 10.06
N ALA A 204 -15.27 39.30 8.97
CA ALA A 204 -16.72 39.23 8.78
C ALA A 204 -17.45 38.47 9.90
N ALA A 205 -16.89 37.34 10.34
CA ALA A 205 -17.46 36.49 11.38
C ALA A 205 -16.91 36.76 12.80
N LEU A 206 -15.99 37.72 12.95
CA LEU A 206 -15.34 38.03 14.22
C LEU A 206 -15.99 39.24 14.91
N ASP A 207 -16.09 39.18 16.23
CA ASP A 207 -16.46 40.31 17.08
C ASP A 207 -15.25 41.22 17.34
N ASN A 208 -15.50 42.48 17.74
CA ASN A 208 -14.45 43.48 17.93
C ASN A 208 -13.40 43.03 18.97
N THR A 209 -13.81 42.24 19.97
CA THR A 209 -12.90 41.67 20.97
C THR A 209 -11.90 40.69 20.33
N ASN A 210 -12.37 39.74 19.52
CA ASN A 210 -11.47 38.77 18.88
C ASN A 210 -10.67 39.41 17.73
N ILE A 211 -11.22 40.38 17.01
CA ILE A 211 -10.48 41.17 16.01
C ILE A 211 -9.25 41.82 16.65
N GLY A 212 -9.41 42.46 17.81
CA GLY A 212 -8.28 43.09 18.51
C GLY A 212 -7.19 42.09 18.93
N LYS A 213 -7.55 40.85 19.28
CA LYS A 213 -6.60 39.79 19.62
C LYS A 213 -5.85 39.29 18.38
N VAL A 214 -6.59 38.97 17.32
CA VAL A 214 -6.06 38.50 16.04
C VAL A 214 -5.15 39.55 15.42
N SER A 215 -5.58 40.82 15.38
CA SER A 215 -4.77 41.91 14.82
C SER A 215 -3.46 42.09 15.56
N SER A 216 -3.47 41.96 16.89
CA SER A 216 -2.22 42.03 17.67
C SER A 216 -1.28 40.86 17.34
N PHE A 217 -1.80 39.64 17.28
CA PHE A 217 -1.00 38.46 16.95
C PHE A 217 -0.39 38.55 15.55
N ILE A 218 -1.16 39.03 14.57
CA ILE A 218 -0.73 39.28 13.20
C ILE A 218 0.40 40.31 13.18
N CYS A 219 0.27 41.43 13.89
CA CYS A 219 1.32 42.45 13.97
C CYS A 219 2.60 41.91 14.61
N ASP A 220 2.49 41.15 15.69
CA ASP A 220 3.65 40.53 16.37
C ASP A 220 4.34 39.52 15.45
N SER A 221 3.56 38.77 14.66
CA SER A 221 4.07 37.80 13.70
C SER A 221 4.74 38.47 12.49
N ALA A 222 4.14 39.54 11.96
CA ALA A 222 4.65 40.28 10.82
C ALA A 222 6.01 40.93 11.10
N ARG A 223 6.22 41.42 12.33
CA ARG A 223 7.48 42.06 12.76
C ARG A 223 8.68 41.12 12.74
N ASN A 224 8.45 39.81 12.85
CA ASN A 224 9.54 38.86 13.01
C ASN A 224 10.14 38.41 11.68
N ASP A 225 9.36 38.19 10.61
CA ASP A 225 9.89 37.81 9.27
C ASP A 225 8.78 37.66 8.18
N MET A 226 7.66 38.41 8.24
CA MET A 226 6.51 38.14 7.34
C MET A 226 5.75 39.38 6.89
N GLN A 227 5.46 39.50 5.60
CA GLN A 227 4.55 40.54 5.08
C GLN A 227 3.10 40.05 5.09
N ILE A 228 2.18 40.86 5.61
CA ILE A 228 0.76 40.51 5.65
C ILE A 228 -0.05 41.66 5.05
N ILE A 229 -0.84 41.34 4.03
CA ILE A 229 -1.78 42.26 3.38
C ILE A 229 -3.18 41.83 3.82
N ILE A 230 -3.91 42.74 4.47
CA ILE A 230 -5.28 42.48 4.90
C ILE A 230 -6.23 43.43 4.19
N ILE A 231 -7.34 42.88 3.71
CA ILE A 231 -8.51 43.62 3.22
C ILE A 231 -9.59 43.46 4.29
N SER A 232 -10.03 44.57 4.86
CA SER A 232 -11.02 44.59 5.95
C SER A 232 -11.75 45.93 5.94
N LEU A 233 -13.01 45.91 6.39
CA LEU A 233 -13.85 47.10 6.57
C LEU A 233 -13.88 47.59 8.02
N LYS A 234 -13.29 46.84 8.97
CA LYS A 234 -13.35 47.16 10.41
C LYS A 234 -12.11 47.93 10.86
N GLU A 235 -12.35 49.11 11.43
CA GLU A 235 -11.28 50.02 11.88
C GLU A 235 -10.37 49.37 12.93
N GLU A 236 -10.92 48.51 13.79
CA GLU A 236 -10.16 47.80 14.83
C GLU A 236 -9.14 46.79 14.28
N PHE A 237 -9.26 46.42 13.01
CA PHE A 237 -8.30 45.53 12.35
C PHE A 237 -7.13 46.30 11.76
N TYR A 238 -7.42 47.33 10.95
CA TYR A 238 -6.39 48.08 10.20
C TYR A 238 -5.77 49.24 10.99
N ASN A 239 -6.28 49.60 12.17
CA ASN A 239 -5.69 50.63 13.02
C ASN A 239 -4.26 50.30 13.52
N LYS A 240 -3.83 49.04 13.46
CA LYS A 240 -2.47 48.59 13.83
C LYS A 240 -1.55 48.39 12.63
N ALA A 241 -2.02 48.65 11.41
CA ALA A 241 -1.23 48.50 10.20
C ALA A 241 -0.07 49.51 10.16
N ASP A 242 0.99 49.15 9.42
CA ASP A 242 2.10 50.07 9.12
C ASP A 242 1.70 51.08 8.05
N ALA A 243 0.91 50.65 7.05
CA ALA A 243 0.44 51.47 5.96
C ALA A 243 -0.99 51.08 5.56
N LEU A 244 -1.76 52.04 5.06
CA LEU A 244 -3.09 51.85 4.49
C LEU A 244 -3.06 52.06 2.99
N ILE A 245 -3.84 51.23 2.29
CA ILE A 245 -4.08 51.37 0.86
C ILE A 245 -5.59 51.59 0.68
N GLY A 246 -5.97 52.83 0.38
CA GLY A 246 -7.34 53.22 0.11
C GLY A 246 -7.66 53.05 -1.37
N ILE A 247 -8.76 52.35 -1.67
CA ILE A 247 -9.28 52.19 -3.03
C ILE A 247 -10.57 53.00 -3.12
N TYR A 248 -10.70 53.85 -4.13
CA TYR A 248 -11.91 54.65 -4.35
C TYR A 248 -12.37 54.57 -5.81
N PRO A 249 -13.69 54.53 -6.08
CA PRO A 249 -14.19 54.57 -7.45
C PRO A 249 -14.05 55.97 -8.04
N GLU A 250 -13.61 56.06 -9.30
CA GLU A 250 -13.59 57.32 -10.04
C GLU A 250 -14.84 57.45 -10.91
N PRO A 251 -15.52 58.60 -10.91
CA PRO A 251 -16.67 58.83 -11.77
C PRO A 251 -16.22 58.96 -13.24
N ALA A 252 -16.25 57.84 -13.95
CA ALA A 252 -15.97 57.75 -15.38
C ALA A 252 -17.08 56.95 -16.10
N ALA A 253 -17.12 57.02 -17.44
CA ALA A 253 -18.09 56.28 -18.25
C ALA A 253 -17.97 54.75 -18.14
N CYS A 254 -16.83 54.27 -17.63
CA CYS A 254 -16.57 52.89 -17.25
C CYS A 254 -16.00 52.90 -15.82
N SER A 255 -16.26 51.87 -15.00
CA SER A 255 -15.83 51.87 -13.59
C SER A 255 -14.31 51.75 -13.48
N THR A 256 -13.63 52.89 -13.35
CA THR A 256 -12.21 52.96 -12.99
C THR A 256 -12.08 53.14 -11.48
N SER A 257 -11.00 52.64 -10.90
CA SER A 257 -10.70 52.79 -9.47
C SER A 257 -9.35 53.47 -9.31
N GLY A 258 -9.30 54.48 -8.44
CA GLY A 258 -8.07 55.12 -8.00
C GLY A 258 -7.52 54.44 -6.75
N VAL A 259 -6.23 54.65 -6.48
CA VAL A 259 -5.52 54.11 -5.31
C VAL A 259 -4.80 55.24 -4.60
N LEU A 260 -4.95 55.29 -3.28
CA LEU A 260 -4.24 56.20 -2.38
C LEU A 260 -3.48 55.38 -1.35
N THR A 261 -2.25 55.77 -1.03
CA THR A 261 -1.44 55.14 0.00
C THR A 261 -1.22 56.10 1.15
N PHE A 262 -1.34 55.62 2.39
CA PHE A 262 -1.13 56.42 3.58
C PHE A 262 -0.24 55.68 4.57
N ASP A 263 0.87 56.30 4.98
CA ASP A 263 1.81 55.73 5.95
C ASP A 263 1.34 56.04 7.38
N LEU A 264 1.10 55.01 8.19
CA LEU A 264 0.66 55.13 9.58
C LEU A 264 1.84 55.13 10.57
N THR A 265 3.05 54.83 10.11
CA THR A 265 4.25 54.75 10.97
C THR A 265 4.46 56.00 11.84
N PRO A 266 4.29 57.24 11.34
CA PRO A 266 4.46 58.46 12.14
C PRO A 266 3.42 58.64 13.26
N TYR A 267 2.28 57.96 13.16
CA TYR A 267 1.12 58.14 14.05
C TYR A 267 0.95 57.00 15.06
N LYS A 268 1.86 56.02 15.05
CA LYS A 268 1.84 54.94 16.03
C LYS A 268 2.10 55.50 17.42
N GLN A 269 1.12 55.36 18.30
CA GLN A 269 1.33 55.63 19.72
C GLN A 269 2.30 54.58 20.27
N THR A 270 3.57 54.94 20.45
CA THR A 270 4.45 54.27 21.42
C THR A 270 3.76 54.38 22.77
N GLY A 271 3.36 53.23 23.33
CA GLY A 271 2.49 53.17 24.50
C GLY A 271 2.98 54.07 25.64
N LEU A 272 2.05 54.87 26.17
CA LEU A 272 2.13 55.49 27.49
C LEU A 272 2.26 54.39 28.56
N ASN A 273 3.46 53.84 28.74
CA ASN A 273 3.84 53.00 29.88
C ASN A 273 5.36 53.06 30.20
N GLU A 274 6.07 54.09 29.74
CA GLU A 274 7.35 54.49 30.32
C GLU A 274 7.20 55.87 30.96
N THR A 275 7.27 55.87 32.29
CA THR A 275 7.16 57.06 33.12
C THR A 275 8.47 57.87 33.02
N ASN A 276 8.33 59.16 32.72
CA ASN A 276 9.24 60.27 33.05
C ASN A 276 10.75 60.01 32.99
N THR A 277 11.45 60.59 32.00
CA THR A 277 12.61 61.47 32.29
C THR A 277 12.86 62.45 31.13
N SER A 278 12.83 63.74 31.46
CA SER A 278 13.46 64.88 30.78
C SER A 278 13.16 65.14 29.30
N VAL A 279 12.14 65.99 29.05
CA VAL A 279 12.23 66.96 27.96
C VAL A 279 13.23 68.03 28.40
N ILE A 280 14.48 67.91 27.92
CA ILE A 280 15.43 69.03 27.93
C ILE A 280 15.41 69.62 26.52
N GLU A 281 14.96 70.87 26.46
CA GLU A 281 15.12 71.79 25.35
C GLU A 281 16.53 71.72 24.77
N SER A 282 16.60 71.51 23.46
CA SER A 282 17.72 71.82 22.57
C SER A 282 17.18 71.47 21.18
N THR A 283 17.08 72.33 20.16
CA THR A 283 18.18 73.08 19.53
C THR A 283 17.57 73.83 18.32
N VAL A 284 17.68 75.17 18.34
CA VAL A 284 18.29 75.98 17.27
C VAL A 284 17.54 76.21 15.94
N VAL A 285 17.05 77.45 15.84
CA VAL A 285 17.39 78.49 14.84
C VAL A 285 18.15 78.04 13.56
N ASN A 286 17.44 78.20 12.43
CA ASN A 286 17.89 78.63 11.09
C ASN A 286 18.56 77.63 10.13
N PRO A 287 18.53 77.89 8.80
CA PRO A 287 18.16 79.14 8.11
C PRO A 287 16.88 79.12 7.25
#